data_AF-A0A2D0NGJ0-F1
#
_entry.id   AF-A0A2D0NGJ0-F1
#
_cell.length_a   1.000
_cell.length_b   1.000
_cell.length_c   1.000
_cell.angle_alpha   90.00
_cell.angle_beta   90.00
_cell.angle_gamma   90.00
#
_symmetry.space_group_name_H-M   'P 1'
#
loop_
_entity.id
_entity.type
_entity.pdbx_description
1 polymer ?
#
loop_
_entity_poly.entity_id
_entity_poly.type
_entity_poly.pdbx_seq_one_letter_code
_entity_poly.pdbx_strand_id
1 'polypeptide(L)'
;MMDLDDRLDRVVENFVGAFNEMCRSKRKDFLVRQKMVNYESGSRLVSYRVTYKMKSTSREWRIFAATSGFWIFRSTFPLLRILKKEHSLSFSGLFTEDLKSISRSPEQLKEQLDHYLQICESLPRDAFINS
;
A
#
# COMPACT_ATOMS: atom_id res chain seq x y z
N MET A 1 -22.27 19.99 0.11
CA MET A 1 -20.84 20.10 0.47
C MET A 1 -20.37 18.68 0.74
N MET A 2 -19.30 18.22 0.08
CA MET A 2 -18.81 16.85 0.26
C MET A 2 -18.14 16.73 1.63
N ASP A 3 -18.40 15.63 2.34
CA ASP A 3 -17.85 15.42 3.68
C ASP A 3 -16.31 15.35 3.66
N LEU A 4 -15.66 15.76 4.75
CA LEU A 4 -14.19 15.73 4.82
C LEU A 4 -13.66 14.31 4.63
N ASP A 5 -14.33 13.31 5.20
CA ASP A 5 -13.87 11.92 5.09
C ASP A 5 -14.02 11.39 3.66
N ASP A 6 -15.09 11.77 2.96
CA ASP A 6 -15.24 11.45 1.53
C ASP A 6 -14.08 12.04 0.71
N ARG A 7 -13.63 13.27 1.05
CA ARG A 7 -12.54 13.93 0.31
C ARG A 7 -11.22 13.23 0.56
N LEU A 8 -10.97 12.80 1.80
CA LEU A 8 -9.78 12.05 2.17
C LEU A 8 -9.79 10.65 1.54
N ASP A 9 -10.93 9.96 1.53
CA ASP A 9 -11.09 8.63 0.90
C ASP A 9 -10.72 8.70 -0.58
N ARG A 10 -11.20 9.72 -1.33
CA ARG A 10 -10.84 9.91 -2.74
C ARG A 10 -9.34 10.15 -2.96
N VAL A 11 -8.67 10.87 -2.05
CA VAL A 11 -7.22 11.08 -2.15
C VAL A 11 -6.47 9.75 -2.04
N VAL A 12 -6.86 8.88 -1.09
CA VAL A 12 -6.25 7.57 -0.92
C VAL A 12 -6.57 6.63 -2.10
N GLU A 13 -7.80 6.65 -2.62
CA GLU A 13 -8.19 5.87 -3.79
C GLU A 13 -7.38 6.27 -5.04
N ASN A 14 -7.23 7.58 -5.28
CA ASN A 14 -6.43 8.10 -6.38
C ASN A 14 -4.96 7.68 -6.26
N PHE A 15 -4.40 7.73 -5.04
CA PHE A 15 -3.07 7.22 -4.77
C PHE A 15 -2.94 5.73 -5.11
N VAL A 16 -3.89 4.88 -4.69
CA VAL A 16 -3.85 3.44 -4.99
C VAL A 16 -3.96 3.17 -6.49
N GLY A 17 -4.76 3.96 -7.21
CA GLY A 17 -4.82 3.94 -8.67
C GLY A 17 -3.46 4.27 -9.30
N ALA A 18 -2.87 5.40 -8.91
CA ALA A 18 -1.57 5.85 -9.41
C ALA A 18 -0.44 4.87 -9.07
N PHE A 19 -0.44 4.30 -7.87
CA PHE A 19 0.54 3.31 -7.43
C PHE A 19 0.48 2.03 -8.28
N ASN A 20 -0.72 1.50 -8.53
CA ASN A 20 -0.87 0.36 -9.42
C ASN A 20 -0.44 0.67 -10.87
N GLU A 21 -0.70 1.89 -11.35
CA GLU A 21 -0.28 2.30 -12.69
C GLU A 21 1.25 2.42 -12.81
N MET A 22 1.89 3.00 -11.80
CA MET A 22 3.34 3.03 -11.67
C MET A 22 3.94 1.62 -11.66
N CYS A 23 3.33 0.69 -10.90
CA CYS A 23 3.73 -0.71 -10.88
C CYS A 23 3.62 -1.39 -12.26
N ARG A 24 2.58 -1.09 -13.05
CA ARG A 24 2.40 -1.69 -14.38
C ARG A 24 3.35 -1.12 -15.43
N SER A 25 3.62 0.18 -15.35
CA SER A 25 4.39 0.92 -16.35
C SER A 25 5.89 0.86 -16.12
N LYS A 26 6.35 1.19 -14.90
CA LYS A 26 7.76 1.38 -14.56
C LYS A 26 8.30 0.34 -13.59
N ARG A 27 7.50 -0.09 -12.60
CA ARG A 27 7.94 -0.94 -11.46
C ARG A 27 7.23 -2.29 -11.43
N LYS A 28 7.36 -3.06 -12.52
CA LYS A 28 6.71 -4.38 -12.64
C LYS A 28 7.15 -5.37 -11.56
N ASP A 29 8.35 -5.17 -11.02
CA ASP A 29 8.88 -5.90 -9.87
C ASP A 29 7.98 -5.78 -8.62
N PHE A 30 7.28 -4.66 -8.44
CA PHE A 30 6.39 -4.45 -7.29
C PHE A 30 5.08 -5.26 -7.36
N LEU A 31 4.77 -5.82 -8.54
CA LEU A 31 3.64 -6.74 -8.73
C LEU A 31 4.01 -8.18 -8.40
N VAL A 32 5.23 -8.44 -7.92
CA VAL A 32 5.70 -9.76 -7.49
C VAL A 32 6.06 -9.71 -6.01
N ARG A 33 5.51 -10.64 -5.24
CA ARG A 33 5.85 -10.86 -3.82
C ARG A 33 6.27 -12.29 -3.60
N GLN A 34 7.26 -12.53 -2.75
CA GLN A 34 7.66 -13.88 -2.37
C GLN A 34 7.32 -14.14 -0.90
N LYS A 35 6.93 -15.38 -0.60
CA LYS A 35 6.71 -15.84 0.76
C LYS A 35 7.17 -17.29 0.90
N MET A 36 7.87 -17.59 1.99
CA MET A 36 8.15 -18.98 2.36
C MET A 36 6.85 -19.64 2.84
N VAL A 37 6.49 -20.76 2.24
CA VAL A 37 5.33 -21.57 2.62
C VAL A 37 5.82 -22.93 3.09
N ASN A 38 5.35 -23.36 4.27
CA ASN A 38 5.69 -24.65 4.85
C ASN A 38 4.62 -25.68 4.44
N TYR A 39 5.05 -26.74 3.77
CA TYR A 39 4.26 -27.92 3.48
C TYR A 39 4.78 -29.09 4.32
N GLU A 40 4.02 -30.17 4.44
CA GLU A 40 4.48 -31.39 5.10
C GLU A 40 5.75 -31.96 4.45
N SER A 41 5.93 -31.75 3.14
CA SER A 41 7.11 -32.14 2.37
C SER A 41 8.29 -31.15 2.46
N GLY A 42 8.18 -30.08 3.25
CA GLY A 42 9.22 -29.05 3.42
C GLY A 42 8.77 -27.63 3.04
N SER A 43 9.70 -26.68 3.22
CA SER A 43 9.47 -25.26 2.94
C SER A 43 9.82 -24.91 1.50
N ARG A 44 8.96 -24.13 0.83
CA ARG A 44 9.20 -23.63 -0.52
C ARG A 44 8.93 -22.13 -0.61
N LEU A 45 9.83 -21.42 -1.30
CA LEU A 45 9.62 -20.03 -1.68
C LEU A 45 8.59 -19.96 -2.82
N VAL A 46 7.47 -19.29 -2.58
CA VAL A 46 6.39 -19.14 -3.56
C VAL A 46 6.33 -17.68 -4.00
N SER A 47 6.38 -17.46 -5.33
CA SER A 47 6.18 -16.15 -5.95
C SER A 47 4.71 -15.93 -6.29
N TYR A 48 4.19 -14.77 -5.91
CA TYR A 48 2.82 -14.36 -6.14
C TYR A 48 2.77 -13.12 -7.02
N ARG A 49 1.84 -13.12 -7.98
CA ARG A 49 1.41 -11.89 -8.65
C ARG A 49 0.36 -11.19 -7.80
N VAL A 50 0.54 -9.90 -7.59
CA VAL A 50 -0.31 -9.10 -6.70
C VAL A 50 -0.89 -7.88 -7.40
N THR A 51 -1.92 -7.30 -6.79
CA THR A 51 -2.44 -5.98 -7.10
C THR A 51 -2.70 -5.25 -5.79
N TYR A 52 -2.41 -3.95 -5.74
CA TYR A 52 -2.59 -3.16 -4.53
C TYR A 52 -4.03 -2.71 -4.40
N LYS A 53 -4.57 -2.85 -3.20
CA LYS A 53 -5.96 -2.52 -2.86
C LYS A 53 -5.99 -1.71 -1.58
N MET A 54 -7.07 -0.95 -1.43
CA MET A 54 -7.40 -0.24 -0.20
C MET A 54 -8.50 -0.97 0.54
N LYS A 55 -8.44 -0.95 1.88
CA LYS A 55 -9.59 -1.16 2.77
C LYS A 55 -9.71 0.05 3.68
N SER A 56 -10.84 0.75 3.59
CA SER A 56 -11.20 1.87 4.48
C SER A 56 -11.98 1.34 5.68
N THR A 57 -11.74 1.93 6.85
CA THR A 57 -12.53 1.76 8.07
C THR A 57 -12.69 3.13 8.75
N SER A 58 -13.49 3.20 9.81
CA SER A 58 -13.64 4.43 10.59
C SER A 58 -12.34 4.92 11.25
N ARG A 59 -11.35 4.05 11.44
CA ARG A 59 -10.09 4.39 12.14
C ARG A 59 -8.89 4.52 11.23
N GLU A 60 -8.96 4.03 10.00
CA GLU A 60 -7.77 3.94 9.14
C GLU A 60 -8.09 3.55 7.70
N TRP A 61 -7.12 3.86 6.84
CA TRP A 61 -6.96 3.22 5.54
C TRP A 61 -5.82 2.22 5.60
N ARG A 62 -6.07 1.00 5.11
CA ARG A 62 -5.04 -0.03 4.88
C ARG A 62 -4.85 -0.24 3.40
N ILE A 63 -3.64 -0.07 2.92
CA ILE A 63 -3.23 -0.35 1.55
C ILE A 63 -2.34 -1.59 1.58
N PHE A 64 -2.65 -2.57 0.74
CA PHE A 64 -2.00 -3.87 0.75
C PHE A 64 -2.00 -4.50 -0.64
N ALA A 65 -0.96 -5.27 -0.93
CA ALA A 65 -0.91 -6.16 -2.09
C ALA A 65 -1.76 -7.40 -1.81
N ALA A 66 -2.62 -7.77 -2.75
CA ALA A 66 -3.45 -8.97 -2.68
C ALA A 66 -3.19 -9.86 -3.89
N THR A 67 -3.10 -11.17 -3.67
CA THR A 67 -2.93 -12.15 -4.74
C THR A 67 -4.21 -12.27 -5.58
N SER A 68 -4.04 -12.46 -6.90
CA SER A 68 -5.14 -12.83 -7.79
C SER A 68 -5.46 -14.32 -7.61
N GLY A 69 -6.54 -14.67 -6.92
CA GLY A 69 -6.94 -16.06 -6.70
C GLY A 69 -8.24 -16.25 -5.90
N PHE A 70 -8.71 -17.51 -5.86
CA PHE A 70 -9.84 -17.96 -5.04
C PHE A 70 -9.60 -17.66 -3.56
N TRP A 71 -10.67 -17.35 -2.82
CA TRP A 71 -10.63 -16.75 -1.47
C TRP A 71 -9.78 -17.54 -0.45
N ILE A 72 -9.68 -18.85 -0.63
CA ILE A 72 -9.02 -19.80 0.29
C ILE A 72 -7.49 -19.75 0.25
N PHE A 73 -6.87 -19.15 -0.77
CA PHE A 73 -5.41 -19.01 -0.92
C PHE A 73 -4.95 -17.55 -1.03
N ARG A 74 -5.78 -16.60 -0.60
CA ARG A 74 -5.44 -15.18 -0.69
C ARG A 74 -4.36 -14.83 0.33
N SER A 75 -3.17 -14.51 -0.17
CA SER A 75 -2.13 -13.86 0.63
C SER A 75 -2.27 -12.35 0.51
N THR A 76 -2.07 -11.66 1.63
CA THR A 76 -2.04 -10.20 1.68
C THR A 76 -0.70 -9.73 2.20
N PHE A 77 -0.14 -8.71 1.57
CA PHE A 77 1.14 -8.11 1.92
C PHE A 77 0.90 -6.64 2.27
N PRO A 78 1.18 -6.20 3.51
CA PRO A 78 0.96 -4.80 3.88
C PRO A 78 1.89 -3.87 3.10
N LEU A 79 1.36 -2.72 2.67
CA LEU A 79 2.15 -1.65 2.06
C LEU A 79 2.19 -0.44 2.99
N LEU A 80 1.01 0.18 3.18
CA LEU A 80 0.87 1.46 3.87
C LEU A 80 -0.40 1.44 4.72
N ARG A 81 -0.30 1.97 5.93
CA ARG A 81 -1.41 2.17 6.86
C ARG A 81 -1.44 3.64 7.27
N ILE A 82 -2.61 4.24 7.11
CA ILE A 82 -2.86 5.65 7.43
C ILE A 82 -3.91 5.67 8.54
N LEU A 83 -3.49 6.00 9.76
CA LEU A 83 -4.36 6.08 10.93
C LEU A 83 -5.09 7.42 10.97
N LYS A 84 -6.41 7.38 11.16
CA LYS A 84 -7.29 8.53 11.36
C LYS A 84 -7.33 8.84 12.85
N LYS A 85 -6.58 9.85 13.31
CA LYS A 85 -6.73 10.42 14.67
C LYS A 85 -7.73 11.57 14.63
N GLU A 86 -8.09 12.11 15.78
CA GLU A 86 -9.09 13.19 15.87
C GLU A 86 -8.74 14.39 15.00
N HIS A 87 -7.48 14.86 15.07
CA HIS A 87 -7.03 16.05 14.34
C HIS A 87 -5.87 15.77 13.36
N SER A 88 -5.35 14.56 13.33
CA SER A 88 -4.17 14.22 12.55
C SER A 88 -4.27 12.89 11.83
N LEU A 89 -3.41 12.72 10.83
CA LEU A 89 -3.16 11.47 10.14
C LEU A 89 -1.72 11.03 10.41
N SER A 90 -1.52 9.74 10.66
CA SER A 90 -0.18 9.17 10.83
C SER A 90 0.03 7.95 9.95
N PHE A 91 1.24 7.83 9.40
CA PHE A 91 1.61 6.82 8.41
C PHE A 91 2.48 5.73 9.04
N SER A 92 2.34 4.50 8.56
CA SER A 92 3.18 3.37 8.96
C SER A 92 3.14 2.31 7.86
N GLY A 93 4.22 1.55 7.68
CA GLY A 93 4.28 0.50 6.67
C GLY A 93 5.68 0.34 6.13
N LEU A 94 5.78 -0.12 4.88
CA LEU A 94 7.04 -0.24 4.17
C LEU A 94 7.47 1.13 3.66
N PHE A 95 8.72 1.50 3.87
CA PHE A 95 9.34 2.71 3.31
C PHE A 95 8.65 4.02 3.75
N THR A 96 8.14 4.06 4.98
CA THR A 96 7.39 5.21 5.53
C THR A 96 8.20 6.04 6.52
N GLU A 97 9.50 5.80 6.65
CA GLU A 97 10.39 6.41 7.65
C GLU A 97 10.41 7.94 7.54
N ASP A 98 10.32 8.45 6.31
CA ASP A 98 10.36 9.90 6.01
C ASP A 98 8.97 10.57 6.05
N LEU A 99 7.89 9.80 6.21
CA LEU A 99 6.53 10.35 6.25
C LEU A 99 6.22 10.93 7.63
N LYS A 100 5.73 12.16 7.67
CA LYS A 100 5.40 12.86 8.91
C LYS A 100 3.90 12.75 9.20
N SER A 101 3.56 12.84 10.48
CA SER A 101 2.15 13.04 10.85
C SER A 101 1.70 14.43 10.38
N ILE A 102 0.49 14.50 9.84
CA ILE A 102 -0.08 15.72 9.24
C ILE A 102 -1.44 16.02 9.87
N SER A 103 -1.99 17.21 9.60
CA SER A 103 -3.38 17.50 9.95
C SER A 103 -4.33 16.75 9.01
N ARG A 104 -5.60 16.60 9.39
CA ARG A 104 -6.63 16.02 8.51
C ARG A 104 -7.00 16.97 7.35
N SER A 105 -6.10 17.12 6.39
CA SER A 105 -6.26 17.92 5.17
C SER A 105 -6.07 17.02 3.94
N PRO A 106 -6.99 17.07 2.96
CA PRO A 106 -6.82 16.36 1.67
C PRO A 106 -5.54 16.77 0.93
N GLU A 107 -5.16 18.04 1.02
CA GLU A 107 -3.99 18.61 0.34
C GLU A 107 -2.69 18.07 0.97
N GLN A 108 -2.58 18.12 2.30
CA GLN A 108 -1.42 17.56 3.02
C GLN A 108 -1.32 16.04 2.85
N LEU A 109 -2.46 15.34 2.85
CA LEU A 109 -2.49 13.89 2.61
C LEU A 109 -1.98 13.55 1.22
N LYS A 110 -2.43 14.29 0.20
CA LYS A 110 -1.97 14.11 -1.18
C LYS A 110 -0.46 14.32 -1.28
N GLU A 111 0.07 15.38 -0.66
CA GLU A 111 1.51 15.67 -0.67
C GLU A 111 2.34 14.51 -0.06
N GLN A 112 1.92 13.98 1.09
CA GLN A 112 2.61 12.83 1.70
C GLN A 112 2.54 11.57 0.84
N LEU A 113 1.40 11.32 0.18
CA LEU A 113 1.22 10.16 -0.68
C LEU A 113 1.99 10.28 -2.02
N ASP A 114 2.10 11.49 -2.57
CA ASP A 114 2.94 11.77 -3.74
C ASP A 114 4.43 11.60 -3.39
N HIS A 115 4.85 12.09 -2.22
CA HIS A 115 6.20 11.86 -1.70
C HIS A 115 6.47 10.36 -1.55
N TYR A 116 5.54 9.62 -0.96
CA TYR A 116 5.68 8.17 -0.81
C TYR A 116 5.79 7.44 -2.15
N LEU A 117 5.05 7.86 -3.17
CA LEU A 117 5.18 7.38 -4.54
C LEU A 117 6.59 7.60 -5.09
N GLN A 118 7.18 8.78 -4.88
CA GLN A 118 8.55 9.09 -5.30
C GLN A 118 9.59 8.23 -4.57
N ILE A 119 9.44 8.02 -3.25
CA ILE A 119 10.28 7.07 -2.50
C ILE A 119 10.20 5.70 -3.18
N CYS A 120 8.98 5.19 -3.39
CA CYS A 120 8.77 3.89 -4.00
C CYS A 120 9.37 3.78 -5.41
N GLU A 121 9.28 4.82 -6.24
CA GLU A 121 9.89 4.83 -7.57
C GLU A 121 11.42 4.76 -7.52
N SER A 122 12.05 5.37 -6.51
CA SER A 122 13.52 5.45 -6.35
C SER A 122 14.16 4.21 -5.70
N LEU A 123 13.37 3.31 -5.12
CA LEU A 123 13.88 2.09 -4.50
C LEU A 123 14.63 1.20 -5.51
N PRO A 124 15.63 0.43 -5.07
CA PRO A 124 16.26 -0.60 -5.90
C PRO A 124 15.23 -1.57 -6.50
N ARG A 125 15.57 -2.18 -7.63
CA ARG A 125 14.77 -3.29 -8.18
C ARG A 125 14.66 -4.39 -7.13
N ASP A 126 13.50 -5.04 -7.10
CA ASP A 126 13.21 -6.18 -6.23
C ASP A 126 13.08 -5.85 -4.73
N ALA A 127 13.10 -4.56 -4.34
CA ALA A 127 12.89 -4.11 -2.95
C ALA A 127 11.58 -4.66 -2.31
N PHE A 128 10.59 -4.95 -3.15
CA PHE A 128 9.31 -5.50 -2.73
C PHE A 128 9.26 -7.02 -2.66
N ILE A 129 10.21 -7.75 -3.24
CA ILE A 129 10.12 -9.20 -3.36
C ILE A 129 10.23 -9.87 -1.97
N ASN A 130 11.09 -9.34 -1.10
CA ASN A 130 11.43 -9.92 0.22
C ASN A 130 10.91 -9.12 1.44
N SER A 131 10.16 -8.05 1.21
CA SER A 131 9.59 -7.21 2.29
C SER A 131 8.22 -7.69 2.76
#